data_AF-A0A8T5BHS7-F1
#
_entry.id   AF-A0A8T5BHS7-F1
#
_cell.length_a   1.000
_cell.length_b   1.000
_cell.length_c   1.000
_cell.angle_alpha   90.00
_cell.angle_beta   90.00
_cell.angle_gamma   90.00
#
_symmetry.space_group_name_H-M   'P 1'
#
loop_
_entity.id
_entity.type
_entity.pdbx_description
1 polymer ?
#
loop_
_entity_poly.entity_id
_entity_poly.type
_entity_poly.pdbx_seq_one_letter_code
_entity_poly.pdbx_strand_id
1 'polypeptide(L)'
;METYEDEAGCLHIMGEIKNNEGMDVWGLTTVRVFYDKEGEIAVTKPNYISSKIRSGGIGRYDALMEPTDMNQKPFIDYYAIIVESYYYNMIAEFPHVMVAMLNALGIALTTLGEHKYHLKPSYRTSLKTQG
;
A
#
# COMPACT_ATOMS: atom_id res chain seq x y z
N MET A 1 -0.52 -8.35 11.07
CA MET A 1 -1.60 -8.26 10.06
C MET A 1 -1.62 -9.58 9.32
N GLU A 2 -2.79 -10.16 9.17
CA GLU A 2 -2.97 -11.52 8.67
C GLU A 2 -3.97 -11.51 7.52
N THR A 3 -3.72 -12.32 6.50
CA THR A 3 -4.64 -12.51 5.39
C THR A 3 -4.87 -13.99 5.16
N TYR A 4 -6.12 -14.38 4.95
CA TYR A 4 -6.47 -15.74 4.56
C TYR A 4 -7.72 -15.74 3.67
N GLU A 5 -7.86 -16.80 2.88
CA GLU A 5 -9.07 -17.04 2.07
C GLU A 5 -9.91 -18.09 2.78
N ASP A 6 -11.22 -17.84 2.93
CA ASP A 6 -12.14 -18.79 3.52
C ASP A 6 -12.67 -19.81 2.48
N GLU A 7 -13.50 -20.76 2.94
CA GLU A 7 -14.07 -21.79 2.07
C GLU A 7 -15.05 -21.24 1.02
N ALA A 8 -15.56 -20.02 1.22
CA ALA A 8 -16.41 -19.31 0.26
C ALA A 8 -15.60 -18.51 -0.78
N GLY A 9 -14.26 -18.50 -0.66
CA GLY A 9 -13.36 -17.74 -1.53
C GLY A 9 -13.26 -16.27 -1.15
N CYS A 10 -13.72 -15.87 0.04
CA CYS A 10 -13.60 -14.50 0.52
C CYS A 10 -12.19 -14.28 1.09
N LEU A 11 -11.54 -13.19 0.70
CA LEU A 11 -10.28 -12.78 1.29
C LEU A 11 -10.54 -11.97 2.56
N HIS A 12 -10.10 -12.51 3.69
CA HIS A 12 -10.06 -11.81 4.97
C HIS A 12 -8.75 -11.05 5.11
N ILE A 13 -8.85 -9.79 5.51
CA ILE A 13 -7.72 -8.94 5.84
C ILE A 13 -7.90 -8.47 7.28
N MET A 14 -7.17 -9.11 8.19
CA MET A 14 -7.28 -8.86 9.62
C MET A 14 -6.12 -8.01 10.13
N GLY A 15 -6.46 -7.03 10.95
CA GLY A 15 -5.47 -6.16 11.55
C GLY A 15 -5.92 -5.53 12.85
N GLU A 16 -5.04 -4.67 13.36
CA GLU A 16 -5.24 -3.96 14.61
C GLU A 16 -5.12 -2.46 14.35
N ILE A 17 -5.95 -1.69 15.04
CA ILE A 17 -5.96 -0.24 15.01
C ILE A 17 -5.76 0.24 16.43
N LYS A 18 -4.69 0.99 16.64
CA LYS A 18 -4.41 1.61 17.93
C LYS A 18 -5.02 2.99 17.98
N ASN A 19 -5.79 3.26 19.03
CA ASN A 19 -6.26 4.60 19.33
C ASN A 19 -5.17 5.36 20.08
N ASN A 20 -4.44 6.20 19.37
CA ASN A 20 -3.43 7.08 19.94
C ASN A 20 -4.00 8.40 20.47
N GLU A 21 -5.32 8.60 20.38
CA GLU A 21 -5.96 9.82 20.86
C GLU A 21 -6.17 9.80 22.38
N GLY A 22 -6.23 10.98 22.98
CA GLY A 22 -6.53 11.18 24.40
C GLY A 22 -8.00 10.96 24.79
N MET A 23 -8.83 10.53 23.84
CA MET A 23 -10.25 10.27 24.05
C MET A 23 -10.68 8.94 23.43
N ASP A 24 -11.81 8.42 23.86
CA ASP A 24 -12.40 7.23 23.26
C ASP A 24 -12.98 7.53 21.88
N VAL A 25 -12.94 6.53 21.01
CA VAL A 25 -13.28 6.71 19.60
C VAL A 25 -14.25 5.64 19.12
N TRP A 26 -15.16 6.00 18.23
CA TRP A 26 -16.16 5.10 17.66
C TRP A 26 -16.52 5.53 16.24
N GLY A 27 -17.17 4.63 15.50
CA GLY A 27 -17.58 4.87 14.12
C GLY A 27 -16.40 5.03 13.16
N LEU A 28 -15.43 4.12 13.29
CA LEU A 28 -14.28 4.09 12.41
C LEU A 28 -14.67 3.42 11.10
N THR A 29 -14.22 3.97 9.98
CA THR A 29 -14.29 3.34 8.66
C THR A 29 -12.89 3.05 8.21
N THR A 30 -12.61 1.79 7.89
CA THR A 30 -11.39 1.43 7.16
C THR A 30 -11.69 1.44 5.68
N VAL A 31 -10.85 2.08 4.88
CA VAL A 31 -10.93 2.04 3.42
C VAL A 31 -9.76 1.22 2.93
N ARG A 32 -10.06 0.09 2.28
CA ARG A 32 -9.06 -0.71 1.58
C ARG A 32 -8.94 -0.19 0.16
N VAL A 33 -7.72 0.01 -0.28
CA VAL A 33 -7.38 0.39 -1.65
C VAL A 33 -6.51 -0.72 -2.22
N PHE A 34 -7.00 -1.38 -3.27
CA PHE A 34 -6.28 -2.42 -3.98
C PHE A 34 -5.66 -1.82 -5.23
N TYR A 35 -4.41 -2.19 -5.49
CA TYR A 35 -3.63 -1.68 -6.60
C TYR A 35 -3.25 -2.81 -7.56
N ASP A 36 -3.14 -2.47 -8.84
CA ASP A 36 -2.58 -3.37 -9.84
C ASP A 36 -1.05 -3.35 -9.86
N LYS A 37 -0.47 -4.11 -10.80
CA LYS A 37 0.98 -4.27 -10.94
C LYS A 37 1.65 -2.98 -11.41
N GLU A 38 0.88 -2.12 -12.07
CA GLU A 38 1.28 -0.80 -12.54
C GLU A 38 1.15 0.26 -11.44
N GLY A 39 0.48 -0.07 -10.32
CA GLY A 39 0.28 0.79 -9.16
C GLY A 39 -0.99 1.66 -9.26
N GLU A 40 -1.87 1.39 -10.21
CA GLU A 40 -3.16 2.07 -10.38
C GLU A 40 -4.20 1.46 -9.42
N ILE A 41 -5.20 2.26 -9.04
CA ILE A 41 -6.27 1.80 -8.14
C ILE A 41 -7.21 0.87 -8.92
N ALA A 42 -7.20 -0.41 -8.57
CA ALA A 42 -8.14 -1.40 -9.11
C ALA A 42 -9.50 -1.33 -8.40
N VAL A 43 -9.49 -1.32 -7.06
CA VAL A 43 -10.72 -1.40 -6.25
C VAL A 43 -10.56 -0.61 -4.95
N THR A 44 -11.62 0.07 -4.51
CA THR A 44 -11.74 0.62 -3.16
C THR A 44 -12.92 0.03 -2.41
N LYS A 45 -12.70 -0.44 -1.18
CA LYS A 45 -13.75 -1.06 -0.35
C LYS A 45 -13.75 -0.52 1.08
N PRO A 46 -14.79 0.25 1.48
CA PRO A 46 -14.95 0.64 2.87
C PRO A 46 -15.35 -0.58 3.73
N ASN A 47 -15.00 -0.53 5.01
CA ASN A 47 -15.43 -1.47 6.05
C ASN A 47 -15.60 -0.70 7.35
N TYR A 48 -16.79 -0.79 7.93
CA TYR A 48 -17.15 -0.05 9.13
C TYR A 48 -16.84 -0.86 10.39
N ILE A 49 -16.08 -0.27 11.30
CA ILE A 49 -15.78 -0.82 12.61
C ILE A 49 -16.76 -0.20 13.60
N SER A 50 -17.72 -1.02 14.03
CA SER A 50 -18.76 -0.61 14.97
C SER A 50 -18.28 -0.54 16.42
N SER A 51 -17.13 -1.14 16.74
CA SER A 51 -16.59 -1.19 18.08
C SER A 51 -15.95 0.13 18.51
N LYS A 52 -16.24 0.52 19.74
CA LYS A 52 -15.58 1.64 20.42
C LYS A 52 -14.17 1.23 20.83
N ILE A 53 -13.16 2.03 20.50
CA ILE A 53 -11.78 1.85 20.95
C ILE A 53 -11.48 2.89 22.02
N ARG A 54 -11.11 2.45 23.23
CA ARG A 54 -10.76 3.37 24.32
C ARG A 54 -9.49 4.16 24.00
N SER A 55 -9.30 5.32 24.62
CA SER A 55 -8.03 6.06 24.55
C SER A 55 -6.86 5.14 24.90
N GLY A 56 -5.81 5.14 24.07
CA GLY A 56 -4.64 4.26 24.19
C GLY A 56 -4.92 2.77 23.89
N GLY A 57 -6.17 2.41 23.58
CA GLY A 57 -6.60 1.03 23.35
C GLY A 57 -6.31 0.53 21.95
N ILE A 58 -6.49 -0.79 21.77
CA ILE A 58 -6.33 -1.46 20.48
C ILE A 58 -7.68 -2.08 20.10
N GLY A 59 -8.17 -1.76 18.90
CA GLY A 59 -9.29 -2.43 18.26
C GLY A 59 -8.79 -3.39 17.20
N ARG A 60 -9.53 -4.47 16.96
CA ARG A 60 -9.27 -5.41 15.86
C ARG A 60 -10.31 -5.20 14.77
N TYR A 61 -9.90 -5.38 13.53
CA TYR A 61 -10.81 -5.38 12.39
C TYR A 61 -10.60 -6.64 11.55
N ASP A 62 -11.69 -7.10 10.96
CA ASP A 62 -11.69 -8.08 9.89
C ASP A 62 -12.38 -7.43 8.70
N ALA A 63 -11.63 -7.32 7.62
CA ALA A 63 -12.07 -6.65 6.42
C ALA A 63 -12.19 -7.68 5.31
N LEU A 64 -13.44 -8.03 4.99
CA LEU A 64 -13.79 -9.03 3.99
C LEU A 64 -13.80 -8.46 2.56
N MET A 65 -13.22 -9.19 1.62
CA MET A 65 -13.35 -8.98 0.17
C MET A 65 -14.08 -10.18 -0.42
N GLU A 66 -15.22 -9.94 -1.06
CA GLU A 66 -16.06 -11.00 -1.62
C GLU A 66 -15.50 -11.51 -2.95
N PRO A 67 -15.79 -12.77 -3.34
CA PRO A 67 -15.39 -13.33 -4.63
C PRO A 67 -15.81 -12.47 -5.83
N THR A 68 -16.97 -11.82 -5.74
CA THR A 68 -17.51 -10.88 -6.74
C THR A 68 -16.59 -9.69 -6.98
N ASP A 69 -15.99 -9.16 -5.91
CA ASP A 69 -14.97 -8.11 -5.95
C ASP A 69 -13.63 -8.65 -6.42
N MET A 70 -13.36 -9.91 -6.07
CA MET A 70 -12.15 -10.64 -6.45
C MET A 70 -12.18 -11.15 -7.89
N ASN A 71 -13.23 -10.92 -8.68
CA ASN A 71 -13.15 -11.13 -10.14
C ASN A 71 -12.07 -10.23 -10.79
N GLN A 72 -11.58 -9.22 -10.06
CA GLN A 72 -10.40 -8.43 -10.43
C GLN A 72 -9.07 -8.98 -9.89
N LYS A 73 -9.04 -10.11 -9.16
CA LYS A 73 -7.82 -10.74 -8.59
C LYS A 73 -6.63 -10.82 -9.56
N PRO A 74 -6.77 -11.19 -10.85
CA PRO A 74 -5.61 -11.24 -11.74
C PRO A 74 -4.92 -9.87 -11.94
N PHE A 75 -5.60 -8.78 -11.57
CA PHE A 75 -5.11 -7.40 -11.63
C PHE A 75 -4.76 -6.83 -10.26
N ILE A 76 -4.77 -7.58 -9.16
CA ILE A 76 -4.41 -7.04 -7.83
C ILE A 76 -3.03 -7.55 -7.45
N ASP A 77 -2.09 -6.62 -7.20
CA ASP A 77 -0.71 -6.92 -6.79
C ASP A 77 -0.51 -6.69 -5.29
N TYR A 78 -0.98 -5.54 -4.79
CA TYR A 78 -0.91 -5.20 -3.37
C TYR A 78 -2.10 -4.33 -2.94
N TYR A 79 -2.19 -4.04 -1.65
CA TYR A 79 -3.25 -3.19 -1.10
C TYR A 79 -2.74 -2.32 0.05
N ALA A 80 -3.46 -1.22 0.29
CA ALA A 80 -3.28 -0.32 1.41
C ALA A 80 -4.58 -0.22 2.23
N ILE A 81 -4.45 0.08 3.51
CA ILE A 81 -5.58 0.32 4.41
C ILE A 81 -5.45 1.71 4.99
N ILE A 82 -6.49 2.51 4.79
CA ILE A 82 -6.65 3.84 5.35
C ILE A 82 -7.70 3.74 6.46
N VAL A 83 -7.49 4.39 7.59
CA VAL A 83 -8.49 4.42 8.67
C VAL A 83 -8.99 5.84 8.83
N GLU A 84 -10.28 6.01 8.66
CA GLU A 84 -10.98 7.27 8.84
C GLU A 84 -11.88 7.15 10.06
N SER A 85 -11.99 8.21 10.84
CA SER A 85 -13.07 8.36 11.81
C SER A 85 -13.84 9.62 11.49
N TYR A 86 -15.11 9.65 11.88
CA TYR A 86 -15.93 10.87 11.80
C TYR A 86 -15.33 12.06 12.57
N TYR A 87 -14.39 11.81 13.48
CA TYR A 87 -13.82 12.83 14.36
C TYR A 87 -12.37 13.23 13.97
N TYR A 88 -11.63 12.40 13.22
CA TYR A 88 -10.20 12.57 12.87
C TYR A 88 -9.68 11.43 11.95
N ASN A 89 -8.56 11.66 11.23
CA ASN A 89 -7.90 10.62 10.42
C ASN A 89 -6.98 9.76 11.30
N MET A 90 -7.23 8.44 11.37
CA MET A 90 -6.35 7.50 12.07
C MET A 90 -5.37 6.90 11.07
N ILE A 91 -4.07 6.98 11.35
CA ILE A 91 -3.09 6.26 10.54
C ILE A 91 -2.98 4.86 11.13
N ALA A 92 -3.33 3.82 10.35
CA ALA A 92 -2.99 2.46 10.73
C ALA A 92 -1.46 2.33 10.76
N GLU A 93 -0.92 1.93 11.91
CA GLU A 93 0.52 1.80 12.09
C GLU A 93 1.02 0.55 11.34
N PHE A 94 1.73 0.73 10.23
CA PHE A 94 2.38 -0.37 9.52
C PHE A 94 3.87 -0.11 9.27
N PRO A 95 4.77 -0.74 10.03
CA PRO A 95 6.20 -0.65 9.79
C PRO A 95 6.67 -1.45 8.56
N HIS A 96 5.87 -2.38 7.99
CA HIS A 96 6.38 -3.31 6.97
C HIS A 96 6.13 -2.88 5.52
N VAL A 97 5.00 -2.24 5.22
CA VAL A 97 4.71 -1.76 3.84
C VAL A 97 5.59 -0.55 3.50
N MET A 98 5.86 0.33 4.47
CA MET A 98 6.79 1.44 4.33
C MET A 98 8.22 0.97 4.04
N VAL A 99 8.66 -0.13 4.68
CA VAL A 99 10.00 -0.71 4.44
C VAL A 99 10.06 -1.34 3.04
N ALA A 100 9.02 -2.04 2.60
CA ALA A 100 8.97 -2.60 1.25
C ALA A 100 8.99 -1.51 0.16
N MET A 101 8.19 -0.44 0.32
CA MET A 101 8.21 0.70 -0.61
C MET A 101 9.55 1.44 -0.60
N LEU A 102 10.16 1.64 0.57
CA LEU A 102 11.47 2.31 0.68
C LEU A 102 12.59 1.46 0.04
N ASN A 103 12.54 0.13 0.20
CA ASN A 103 13.46 -0.77 -0.46
C ASN A 103 13.26 -0.78 -1.99
N ALA A 104 12.01 -0.78 -2.47
CA ALA A 104 11.70 -0.68 -3.89
C ALA A 104 12.19 0.65 -4.49
N LEU A 105 12.00 1.77 -3.77
CA LEU A 105 12.52 3.08 -4.16
C LEU A 105 14.05 3.11 -4.19
N GLY A 106 14.71 2.47 -3.22
CA GLY A 106 16.17 2.32 -3.18
C GLY A 106 16.73 1.59 -4.40
N ILE A 107 16.09 0.49 -4.81
CA ILE A 107 16.48 -0.29 -6.00
C ILE A 107 16.22 0.50 -7.30
N ALA A 108 15.13 1.26 -7.37
CA ALA A 108 14.83 2.10 -8.53
C ALA A 108 15.87 3.22 -8.69
N LEU A 109 16.34 3.81 -7.59
CA LEU A 109 17.35 4.87 -7.62
C LEU A 109 18.75 4.35 -7.99
N THR A 110 19.15 3.16 -7.53
CA THR A 110 20.44 2.56 -7.91
C THR A 110 20.48 2.16 -9.39
N THR A 111 19.39 1.56 -9.90
CA THR A 111 19.28 1.18 -11.32
C THR A 111 19.25 2.39 -12.27
N LEU A 112 18.58 3.48 -11.89
CA LEU A 112 18.64 4.74 -12.65
C LEU A 112 20.03 5.40 -12.60
N GLY A 113 20.73 5.27 -11.47
CA GLY A 113 22.09 5.76 -11.30
C GLY A 113 23.08 5.07 -12.25
N GLU A 114 23.05 3.74 -12.29
CA GLU A 114 23.93 2.93 -13.16
C GLU A 114 23.69 3.19 -14.65
N HIS A 115 22.44 3.40 -15.07
CA HIS A 115 22.12 3.73 -16.46
C HIS A 115 22.69 5.09 -16.92
N LYS A 116 22.94 6.04 -16.00
CA LYS A 116 23.58 7.32 -16.32
C LYS A 116 25.10 7.22 -16.43
N TYR A 117 25.75 6.27 -15.75
CA TYR A 117 27.22 6.13 -15.78
C TYR A 117 27.75 5.42 -17.03
N HIS A 118 26.92 4.68 -17.78
CA HIS A 118 27.31 4.03 -19.03
C HIS A 118 27.24 4.93 -20.28
N LEU A 119 26.70 6.15 -20.16
CA LEU A 119 26.65 7.14 -21.25
C LEU A 119 27.80 8.16 -21.11
N LYS A 120 29.06 7.71 -21.22
CA LYS A 120 30.17 8.61 -21.57
C LYS A 120 30.39 8.56 -23.08
N PRO A 121 30.09 9.62 -23.86
CA PRO A 121 30.41 9.64 -25.27
C PRO A 121 31.93 9.78 -25.46
N SER A 122 32.55 8.76 -26.06
CA SER A 122 33.93 8.84 -26.53
C SER A 122 33.98 9.67 -27.81
N TYR A 123 34.36 10.95 -27.70
CA TYR A 123 34.67 11.74 -28.88
C TYR A 123 36.07 11.36 -29.38
N ARG A 124 36.13 10.56 -30.45
CA ARG A 124 37.34 10.32 -31.24
C ARG A 124 37.20 11.07 -32.56
N THR A 125 37.60 12.34 -32.60
CA THR A 125 37.64 13.11 -33.85
C THR A 125 38.97 12.82 -34.54
N SER A 126 38.95 11.96 -35.55
CA SER A 126 39.96 11.93 -36.60
C SER A 126 39.24 12.20 -37.91
N LEU A 127 39.61 13.28 -38.61
CA LEU A 127 39.46 13.39 -40.06
C LEU A 127 40.44 14.46 -40.57
N LYS A 128 41.42 13.97 -41.35
CA LYS A 128 42.00 14.67 -42.52
C LYS A 128 40.83 15.09 -43.44
N THR A 129 40.88 16.09 -44.33
CA THR A 129 41.87 16.32 -45.39
C THR A 129 41.57 17.64 -46.12
N GLN A 130 42.63 18.26 -46.64
CA GLN A 130 42.76 19.00 -47.92
C GLN A 130 41.90 20.23 -48.28
N GLY A 131 42.64 21.32 -48.49
CA GLY A 131 42.43 22.40 -49.46
C GLY A 131 43.79 23.05 -49.71
#